data_AF-A0A6A6KNX0-F1
#
_entry.id   AF-A0A6A6KNX0-F1
#
_cell.length_a   1.000
_cell.length_b   1.000
_cell.length_c   1.000
_cell.angle_alpha   90.00
_cell.angle_beta   90.00
_cell.angle_gamma   90.00
#
_symmetry.space_group_name_H-M   'P 1'
#
loop_
_entity.id
_entity.type
_entity.pdbx_description
1 polymer ?
#
loop_
_entity_poly.entity_id
_entity_poly.type
_entity_poly.pdbx_seq_one_letter_code
_entity_poly.pdbx_strand_id
1 'polypeptide(L)'
;MKIKTPNTGALTNFEVLDFLKARGASKDSSRVIAPVASSEYKVYDYLVETPASRQTREQIYEFMKKCKTYKLAKAEILNIINIAPRELVEIDPMIEHSEMRLGDQVEELLDLVRNVFPLPPADLTSEAGMDKDREETGNEEQNEDMNETLAGEQIDGDGK
;
A
#
# COMPACT_ATOMS: atom_id res chain seq x y z
N MET A 1 19.88 -2.05 -21.96
CA MET A 1 18.42 -1.76 -22.04
C MET A 1 18.25 -0.29 -22.42
N LYS A 2 17.36 0.08 -23.36
CA LYS A 2 17.08 1.49 -23.72
C LYS A 2 15.62 1.80 -23.40
N ILE A 3 15.36 2.91 -22.70
CA ILE A 3 14.01 3.36 -22.37
C ILE A 3 13.42 4.04 -23.61
N LYS A 4 12.29 3.54 -24.12
CA LYS A 4 11.60 4.13 -25.28
C LYS A 4 10.69 5.29 -24.89
N THR A 5 9.95 5.13 -23.80
CA THR A 5 8.99 6.11 -23.31
C THR A 5 9.07 6.09 -21.78
N PRO A 6 9.49 7.20 -21.13
CA PRO A 6 9.67 7.21 -19.68
C PRO A 6 8.33 7.11 -18.94
N ASN A 7 7.30 7.81 -19.41
CA ASN A 7 5.98 7.87 -18.78
C ASN A 7 4.90 7.47 -19.79
N THR A 8 4.48 6.21 -19.76
CA THR A 8 3.45 5.70 -20.69
C THR A 8 2.03 5.98 -20.19
N GLY A 9 1.83 5.99 -18.88
CA GLY A 9 0.54 6.23 -18.24
C GLY A 9 0.63 6.06 -16.74
N ALA A 10 -0.42 6.50 -16.05
CA ALA A 10 -0.56 6.27 -14.62
C ALA A 10 -1.39 5.01 -14.36
N LEU A 11 -1.08 4.33 -13.26
CA LEU A 11 -1.80 3.14 -12.80
C LEU A 11 -2.46 3.46 -11.46
N THR A 12 -3.66 2.91 -11.24
CA THR A 12 -4.32 3.00 -9.94
C THR A 12 -3.69 2.03 -8.94
N ASN A 13 -3.79 2.33 -7.65
CA ASN A 13 -3.37 1.44 -6.58
C ASN A 13 -4.06 0.06 -6.69
N PHE A 14 -5.33 0.04 -7.12
CA PHE A 14 -6.06 -1.19 -7.41
C PHE A 14 -5.42 -2.01 -8.54
N GLU A 15 -5.03 -1.38 -9.65
CA GLU A 15 -4.40 -2.08 -10.78
C GLU A 15 -3.07 -2.72 -10.39
N VAL A 16 -2.27 -2.01 -9.59
CA VAL A 16 -1.00 -2.53 -9.07
C VAL A 16 -1.27 -3.70 -8.12
N LEU A 17 -2.25 -3.57 -7.23
CA LEU A 17 -2.63 -4.63 -6.30
C LEU A 17 -3.14 -5.89 -7.03
N ASP A 18 -4.00 -5.73 -8.02
CA ASP A 18 -4.54 -6.80 -8.86
C ASP A 18 -3.43 -7.51 -9.64
N PHE A 19 -2.49 -6.75 -10.21
CA PHE A 19 -1.31 -7.30 -10.87
C PHE A 19 -0.42 -8.13 -9.92
N LEU A 20 -0.19 -7.62 -8.70
CA LEU A 20 0.61 -8.34 -7.70
C LEU A 20 -0.09 -9.62 -7.24
N LYS A 21 -1.41 -9.59 -7.03
CA LYS A 21 -2.22 -10.78 -6.71
C LYS A 21 -2.12 -11.82 -7.83
N ALA A 22 -2.23 -11.41 -9.09
CA ALA A 22 -2.11 -12.29 -10.24
C ALA A 22 -0.72 -12.96 -10.36
N ARG A 23 0.33 -12.31 -9.85
CA ARG A 23 1.69 -12.88 -9.75
C ARG A 23 1.91 -13.81 -8.56
N GLY A 24 0.91 -13.94 -7.68
CA GLY A 24 0.97 -14.81 -6.50
C GLY A 24 1.34 -14.07 -5.21
N ALA A 25 1.30 -12.73 -5.18
CA ALA A 25 1.43 -12.01 -3.92
C ALA A 25 0.17 -12.25 -3.07
N SER A 26 0.35 -12.87 -1.90
CA SER A 26 -0.70 -13.19 -0.92
C SER A 26 -0.22 -12.82 0.48
N LYS A 27 -1.07 -12.83 1.52
CA LYS A 27 -0.63 -12.73 2.94
C LYS A 27 -0.23 -14.07 3.54
N ASP A 28 -0.38 -15.17 2.80
CA ASP A 28 -0.25 -16.52 3.32
C ASP A 28 1.20 -17.00 3.32
N SER A 29 1.47 -18.09 4.06
CA SER A 29 2.79 -18.76 4.06
C SER A 29 3.26 -19.21 2.66
N SER A 30 2.37 -19.20 1.66
CA SER A 30 2.68 -19.42 0.24
C SER A 30 3.60 -18.37 -0.38
N ARG A 31 3.86 -17.25 0.31
CA ARG A 31 4.80 -16.20 -0.14
C ARG A 31 6.17 -16.71 -0.55
N VAL A 32 6.64 -17.77 0.11
CA VAL A 32 7.98 -18.36 -0.07
C VAL A 32 8.11 -19.06 -1.43
N ILE A 33 7.00 -19.46 -2.05
CA ILE A 33 6.98 -20.27 -3.27
C ILE A 33 6.72 -19.41 -4.51
N ALA A 34 6.11 -18.22 -4.34
CA ALA A 34 5.76 -17.36 -5.47
C ALA A 34 6.99 -16.64 -6.04
N PRO A 35 7.07 -16.45 -7.38
CA PRO A 35 8.15 -15.73 -8.04
C PRO A 35 7.97 -14.20 -7.92
N VAL A 36 7.81 -13.73 -6.68
CA VAL A 36 7.55 -12.34 -6.31
C VAL A 36 8.73 -11.81 -5.52
N ALA A 37 9.29 -10.68 -5.92
CA ALA A 37 10.43 -10.09 -5.27
C ALA A 37 10.07 -9.53 -3.88
N SER A 38 11.03 -9.44 -2.96
CA SER A 38 10.81 -8.83 -1.64
C SER A 38 10.28 -7.38 -1.74
N SER A 39 10.75 -6.60 -2.74
CA SER A 39 10.23 -5.27 -3.02
C SER A 39 8.75 -5.27 -3.42
N GLU A 40 8.30 -6.29 -4.14
CA GLU A 40 6.90 -6.43 -4.58
C GLU A 40 5.99 -6.80 -3.41
N TYR A 41 6.46 -7.61 -2.46
CA TYR A 41 5.73 -7.89 -1.22
C TYR A 41 5.55 -6.66 -0.35
N LYS A 42 6.58 -5.81 -0.20
CA LYS A 42 6.46 -4.56 0.56
C LYS A 42 5.38 -3.64 -0.03
N VAL A 43 5.32 -3.54 -1.36
CA VAL A 43 4.27 -2.78 -2.06
C VAL A 43 2.90 -3.43 -1.85
N TYR A 44 2.81 -4.75 -1.97
CA TYR A 44 1.57 -5.48 -1.74
C TYR A 44 1.03 -5.25 -0.32
N ASP A 45 1.89 -5.37 0.71
CA ASP A 45 1.49 -5.19 2.10
C ASP A 45 0.92 -3.81 2.37
N TYR A 46 1.60 -2.78 1.87
CA TYR A 46 1.10 -1.40 1.90
C TYR A 46 -0.26 -1.28 1.20
N LEU A 47 -0.37 -1.75 -0.05
CA LEU A 47 -1.60 -1.59 -0.85
C LEU A 47 -2.80 -2.33 -0.26
N VAL A 48 -2.59 -3.45 0.44
CA VAL A 48 -3.69 -4.17 1.11
C VAL A 48 -4.32 -3.35 2.24
N GLU A 49 -3.53 -2.52 2.91
CA GLU A 49 -4.01 -1.64 4.00
C GLU A 49 -4.70 -0.38 3.46
N THR A 50 -4.46 -0.01 2.20
CA THR A 50 -5.14 1.11 1.55
C THR A 50 -6.56 0.77 1.06
N PRO A 51 -7.40 1.78 0.73
CA PRO A 51 -8.73 1.56 0.15
C PRO A 51 -8.74 0.71 -1.13
N ALA A 52 -7.62 0.63 -1.85
CA ALA A 52 -7.47 -0.17 -3.06
C ALA A 52 -7.82 -1.65 -2.87
N SER A 53 -7.68 -2.21 -1.66
CA SER A 53 -8.01 -3.60 -1.37
C SER A 53 -9.49 -3.93 -1.44
N ARG A 54 -10.35 -2.91 -1.28
CA ARG A 54 -11.81 -3.02 -1.21
C ARG A 54 -12.50 -2.57 -2.49
N GLN A 55 -11.75 -1.95 -3.38
CA GLN A 55 -12.24 -1.48 -4.67
C GLN A 55 -12.37 -2.63 -5.66
N THR A 56 -13.31 -2.47 -6.58
CA THR A 56 -13.50 -3.36 -7.72
C THR A 56 -13.29 -2.61 -9.03
N ARG A 57 -13.02 -3.34 -10.11
CA ARG A 57 -12.82 -2.76 -11.44
C ARG A 57 -14.08 -2.03 -11.91
N GLU A 58 -15.25 -2.58 -11.57
CA GLU A 58 -16.57 -2.06 -11.91
C GLU A 58 -16.82 -0.72 -11.22
N GLN A 59 -16.53 -0.62 -9.91
CA GLN A 59 -16.67 0.62 -9.15
C GLN A 59 -15.76 1.73 -9.71
N ILE A 60 -14.52 1.41 -10.03
CA ILE A 60 -13.58 2.39 -10.61
C ILE A 60 -14.09 2.89 -11.97
N TYR A 61 -14.60 1.99 -12.81
CA TYR A 61 -15.15 2.37 -14.11
C TYR A 61 -16.41 3.23 -13.98
N GLU A 62 -17.31 2.88 -13.06
CA GLU A 62 -18.50 3.66 -12.76
C GLU A 62 -18.15 5.06 -12.26
N PHE A 63 -17.21 5.15 -11.31
CA PHE A 63 -16.68 6.41 -10.81
C PHE A 63 -16.12 7.27 -11.95
N MET A 64 -15.25 6.69 -12.78
CA MET A 64 -14.64 7.40 -13.91
C MET A 64 -15.70 7.91 -14.92
N LYS A 65 -16.79 7.17 -15.12
CA LYS A 65 -17.90 7.59 -16.00
C LYS A 65 -18.65 8.79 -15.40
N LYS A 66 -18.93 8.75 -14.10
CA LYS A 66 -19.63 9.84 -13.39
C LYS A 66 -18.75 11.07 -13.24
N CYS A 67 -17.43 10.93 -13.02
CA CYS A 67 -16.48 12.05 -12.94
C CYS A 67 -16.38 12.91 -14.21
N LYS A 68 -16.84 12.41 -15.36
CA LYS A 68 -16.83 13.18 -16.62
C LYS A 68 -17.70 14.44 -16.57
N THR A 69 -18.70 14.50 -15.68
CA THR A 69 -19.56 15.68 -15.52
C THR A 69 -18.82 16.83 -14.81
N TYR A 70 -17.85 16.50 -13.95
CA TYR A 70 -17.15 17.44 -13.07
C TYR A 70 -15.86 18.05 -13.69
N LYS A 71 -15.55 17.72 -14.95
CA LYS A 71 -14.35 18.21 -15.68
C LYS A 71 -13.03 18.08 -14.90
N LEU A 72 -12.88 17.01 -14.12
CA LEU A 72 -11.66 16.74 -13.35
C LEU A 72 -10.51 16.30 -14.27
N ALA A 73 -9.29 16.70 -13.91
CA ALA A 73 -8.08 16.23 -14.55
C ALA A 73 -7.84 14.74 -14.24
N LYS A 74 -7.14 14.03 -15.12
CA LYS A 74 -6.86 12.59 -14.94
C LYS A 74 -6.09 12.30 -13.63
N ALA A 75 -5.20 13.19 -13.22
CA ALA A 75 -4.44 13.07 -11.98
C ALA A 75 -5.34 13.24 -10.73
N GLU A 76 -6.31 14.15 -10.78
CA GLU A 76 -7.27 14.35 -9.69
C GLU A 76 -8.16 13.13 -9.53
N ILE A 77 -8.70 12.60 -10.64
CA ILE A 77 -9.50 11.37 -10.64
C ILE A 77 -8.68 10.20 -10.06
N LEU A 78 -7.40 10.08 -10.46
CA LEU A 78 -6.50 9.06 -9.95
C LEU A 78 -6.27 9.20 -8.44
N ASN A 79 -6.03 10.43 -7.95
CA ASN A 79 -5.84 10.69 -6.53
C ASN A 79 -7.08 10.32 -5.72
N ILE A 80 -8.27 10.71 -6.20
CA ILE A 80 -9.55 10.39 -5.55
C ILE A 80 -9.76 8.87 -5.51
N ILE A 81 -9.45 8.15 -6.59
CA ILE A 81 -9.54 6.68 -6.60
C ILE A 81 -8.55 6.08 -5.59
N ASN A 82 -7.32 6.58 -5.50
CA ASN A 82 -6.29 5.97 -4.67
C ASN A 82 -6.50 6.18 -3.17
N ILE A 83 -7.01 7.33 -2.75
CA ILE A 83 -7.22 7.67 -1.33
C ILE A 83 -8.68 7.48 -0.89
N ALA A 84 -9.65 7.55 -1.82
CA ALA A 84 -11.09 7.46 -1.52
C ALA A 84 -11.55 8.42 -0.39
N PRO A 85 -11.43 9.75 -0.59
CA PRO A 85 -11.69 10.76 0.44
C PRO A 85 -13.13 10.67 0.97
N ARG A 86 -13.27 10.92 2.28
CA ARG A 86 -14.54 10.92 3.01
C ARG A 86 -14.91 12.26 3.58
N GLU A 87 -13.97 13.18 3.65
CA GLU A 87 -14.21 14.53 4.14
C GLU A 87 -13.76 15.58 3.12
N LEU A 88 -14.35 16.78 3.22
CA LEU A 88 -14.01 17.90 2.34
C LEU A 88 -12.54 18.32 2.49
N VAL A 89 -12.00 18.26 3.72
CA VAL A 89 -10.60 18.59 4.03
C VAL A 89 -9.61 17.67 3.28
N GLU A 90 -10.03 16.46 2.93
CA GLU A 90 -9.20 15.51 2.16
C GLU A 90 -9.28 15.77 0.66
N ILE A 91 -10.33 16.43 0.16
CA ILE A 91 -10.49 16.76 -1.26
C ILE A 91 -9.67 18.00 -1.64
N ASP A 92 -9.57 18.99 -0.75
CA ASP A 92 -8.82 20.23 -1.02
C ASP A 92 -7.36 20.02 -1.46
N PRO A 93 -6.56 19.12 -0.85
CA PRO A 93 -5.22 18.83 -1.35
C PRO A 93 -5.19 18.04 -2.67
N MET A 94 -6.31 17.45 -3.09
CA MET A 94 -6.40 16.66 -4.32
C MET A 94 -6.80 17.49 -5.54
N ILE A 95 -7.66 18.48 -5.35
CA ILE A 95 -8.22 19.32 -6.40
C ILE A 95 -7.82 20.77 -6.14
N GLU A 96 -7.00 21.32 -7.04
CA GLU A 96 -6.62 22.72 -6.96
C GLU A 96 -7.86 23.63 -7.11
N HIS A 97 -8.06 24.52 -6.14
CA HIS A 97 -9.18 25.46 -6.10
C HIS A 97 -10.55 24.78 -6.23
N SER A 98 -10.75 23.66 -5.52
CA SER A 98 -12.00 22.88 -5.43
C SER A 98 -13.25 23.76 -5.35
N GLU A 99 -13.32 24.66 -4.36
CA GLU A 99 -14.46 25.56 -4.14
C GLU A 99 -14.73 26.52 -5.30
N MET A 100 -13.67 27.08 -5.92
CA MET A 100 -13.83 28.04 -7.02
C MET A 100 -14.26 27.35 -8.33
N ARG A 101 -13.88 26.09 -8.52
CA ARG A 101 -14.10 25.35 -9.77
C ARG A 101 -15.38 24.53 -9.76
N LEU A 102 -15.73 23.95 -8.61
CA LEU A 102 -16.84 23.03 -8.43
C LEU A 102 -17.96 23.65 -7.57
N GLY A 103 -17.66 24.60 -6.68
CA GLY A 103 -18.65 25.17 -5.76
C GLY A 103 -19.36 24.08 -4.97
N ASP A 104 -20.69 24.09 -5.01
CA ASP A 104 -21.55 23.10 -4.33
C ASP A 104 -21.38 21.66 -4.86
N GLN A 105 -20.75 21.48 -6.03
CA GLN A 105 -20.52 20.14 -6.60
C GLN A 105 -19.44 19.33 -5.88
N VAL A 106 -18.65 19.95 -4.99
CA VAL A 106 -17.65 19.24 -4.18
C VAL A 106 -18.32 18.27 -3.20
N GLU A 107 -19.43 18.70 -2.58
CA GLU A 107 -20.21 17.83 -1.70
C GLU A 107 -20.85 16.68 -2.48
N GLU A 108 -21.40 16.95 -3.67
CA GLU A 108 -21.92 15.90 -4.55
C GLU A 108 -20.86 14.87 -4.96
N LEU A 109 -19.64 15.34 -5.25
CA LEU A 109 -18.51 14.48 -5.57
C LEU A 109 -18.13 13.61 -4.37
N LEU A 110 -18.14 14.17 -3.16
CA LEU A 110 -17.83 13.44 -1.95
C LEU A 110 -18.89 12.35 -1.67
N ASP A 111 -20.16 12.69 -1.81
CA ASP A 111 -21.25 11.72 -1.68
C ASP A 111 -21.17 10.65 -2.78
N LEU A 112 -20.76 11.02 -3.99
CA LEU A 112 -20.50 10.06 -5.05
C LEU A 112 -19.38 9.08 -4.66
N VAL A 113 -18.27 9.56 -4.10
CA VAL A 113 -17.16 8.71 -3.62
C VAL A 113 -17.65 7.75 -2.54
N ARG A 114 -18.41 8.24 -1.56
CA ARG A 114 -18.98 7.40 -0.48
C ARG A 114 -19.93 6.33 -1.00
N ASN A 115 -20.72 6.64 -2.03
CA ASN A 115 -21.65 5.72 -2.65
C ASN A 115 -20.96 4.65 -3.50
N VAL A 116 -19.93 5.03 -4.26
CA VAL A 116 -19.21 4.08 -5.14
C VAL A 116 -18.21 3.23 -4.34
N PHE A 117 -17.59 3.80 -3.31
CA PHE A 117 -16.59 3.14 -2.47
C PHE A 117 -17.09 3.05 -1.00
N PRO A 118 -18.02 2.13 -0.71
CA PRO A 118 -18.57 1.97 0.63
C PRO A 118 -17.51 1.47 1.62
N LEU A 119 -17.51 2.03 2.82
CA LEU A 119 -16.69 1.51 3.92
C LEU A 119 -17.45 0.39 4.64
N PRO A 120 -16.78 -0.71 5.01
CA PRO A 120 -17.36 -1.67 5.95
C PRO A 120 -17.67 -0.98 7.29
N PRO A 121 -18.75 -1.37 8.00
CA PRO A 121 -19.15 -0.75 9.26
C PRO A 121 -18.08 -0.75 10.36
N ALA A 122 -17.07 -1.61 10.27
CA ALA A 122 -16.03 -1.80 11.27
C ALA A 122 -15.00 -0.64 11.35
N ASP A 123 -14.88 0.16 10.29
CA ASP A 123 -13.83 1.20 10.22
C ASP A 123 -14.34 2.61 10.58
N LEU A 124 -15.64 2.79 10.78
CA LEU A 124 -16.23 4.09 11.16
C LEU A 124 -15.84 4.55 12.57
N THR A 125 -15.15 3.71 13.34
CA THR A 125 -14.79 3.96 14.75
C THR A 125 -13.32 4.32 14.99
N SER A 126 -12.46 4.38 13.96
CA SER A 126 -11.00 4.49 14.16
C SER A 126 -10.35 5.81 13.71
N GLU A 127 -11.14 6.82 13.35
CA GLU A 127 -10.65 8.12 12.85
C GLU A 127 -10.36 9.15 13.97
N ALA A 128 -10.09 8.70 15.20
CA ALA A 128 -9.64 9.55 16.31
C ALA A 128 -8.45 8.89 17.02
N GLY A 129 -7.30 8.87 16.35
CA GLY A 129 -6.09 8.26 16.89
C GLY A 129 -4.88 8.41 15.97
N MET A 130 -4.53 9.66 15.62
CA MET A 130 -3.12 9.94 15.36
C MET A 130 -2.36 9.73 16.68
N ASP A 131 -1.20 9.08 16.56
CA ASP A 131 -0.23 8.74 17.59
C ASP A 131 -0.39 7.36 18.25
N LYS A 132 0.33 6.38 17.69
CA LYS A 132 1.13 5.43 18.48
C LYS A 132 2.43 5.11 17.74
N ASP A 133 3.47 5.77 18.21
CA ASP A 133 4.76 5.17 18.57
C ASP A 133 5.41 4.26 17.53
N ARG A 134 6.30 4.89 16.77
CA ARG A 134 7.44 4.27 16.13
C ARG A 134 8.42 3.82 17.22
N GLU A 135 8.15 2.69 17.85
CA GLU A 135 9.18 1.94 18.58
C GLU A 135 10.02 1.14 17.58
N GLU A 136 11.19 1.67 17.24
CA GLU A 136 12.31 0.86 16.76
C GLU A 136 12.70 -0.12 17.88
N THR A 137 12.13 -1.32 17.84
CA THR A 137 12.63 -2.45 18.62
C THR A 137 13.85 -3.01 17.90
N GLY A 138 15.03 -2.54 18.30
CA GLY A 138 16.30 -3.19 18.02
C GLY A 138 16.39 -4.49 18.81
N ASN A 139 16.13 -5.61 18.13
CA ASN A 139 16.46 -6.95 18.60
C ASN A 139 17.45 -7.58 17.62
N GLU A 140 18.75 -7.39 17.87
CA GLU A 140 19.75 -8.38 17.47
C GLU A 140 20.20 -9.08 18.75
N GLU A 141 19.60 -10.25 18.95
CA GLU A 141 19.87 -11.16 20.06
C GLU A 141 21.30 -11.69 19.99
N GLN A 142 21.95 -11.63 21.15
CA GLN A 142 23.18 -12.35 21.47
C GLN A 142 22.89 -13.85 21.42
N ASN A 143 23.55 -14.57 20.51
CA ASN A 143 23.66 -16.03 20.61
C ASN A 143 25.01 -16.38 21.22
N GLU A 144 24.97 -16.74 22.51
CA GLU A 144 26.00 -17.50 23.19
C GLU A 144 26.00 -18.94 22.64
N ASP A 145 27.03 -19.33 21.90
CA ASP A 145 27.38 -20.74 21.71
C ASP A 145 28.58 -21.08 22.62
N MET A 146 28.28 -21.57 23.82
CA MET A 146 29.16 -22.46 24.58
C MET A 146 28.61 -23.88 24.46
N ASN A 147 29.31 -24.78 23.76
CA ASN A 147 29.71 -26.07 24.34
C ASN A 147 30.67 -26.88 23.44
N GLU A 148 31.63 -27.55 24.11
CA GLU A 148 32.33 -28.78 23.73
C GLU A 148 33.27 -28.76 22.51
N THR A 149 34.56 -29.08 22.63
CA THR A 149 34.97 -30.44 22.97
C THR A 149 36.44 -30.49 23.42
N LEU A 150 36.68 -31.12 24.57
CA LEU A 150 37.96 -31.68 24.98
C LEU A 150 38.36 -32.79 24.02
N ALA A 151 39.41 -32.60 23.23
CA ALA A 151 40.12 -33.68 22.57
C ALA A 151 41.60 -33.56 22.94
N GLY A 152 42.08 -34.51 23.75
CA GLY A 152 43.47 -34.62 24.10
C GLY A 152 44.31 -35.05 22.89
N GLU A 153 45.50 -34.47 22.78
CA GLU A 153 46.62 -35.12 22.12
C GLU A 153 47.69 -35.44 23.16
N GLN A 154 48.07 -36.70 23.12
CA GLN A 154 49.05 -37.38 23.95
C GLN A 154 50.48 -37.09 23.45
N ILE A 155 51.38 -36.82 24.40
CA ILE A 155 52.81 -37.25 24.51
C ILE A 155 53.67 -37.37 23.23
N ASP A 156 54.79 -36.64 23.15
CA ASP A 156 56.14 -37.05 23.61
C ASP A 156 57.24 -36.21 22.91
N GLY A 157 58.37 -35.98 23.59
CA GLY A 157 59.65 -35.75 22.89
C GLY A 157 60.52 -34.57 23.35
N ASP A 158 61.34 -34.84 24.37
CA ASP A 158 62.81 -34.64 24.42
C ASP A 158 63.50 -33.32 24.00
N GLY A 159 64.40 -32.88 24.90
CA GLY A 159 65.71 -32.31 24.53
C GLY A 159 65.84 -30.79 24.56
N LYS A 160 66.37 -30.21 25.64
CA LYS A 160 67.79 -30.12 25.99
C LYS A 160 68.01 -29.13 27.14
#